data_AF-A0A2X2W286-F1
#
_entry.id   AF-A0A2X2W286-F1
#
_cell.length_a   1.000
_cell.length_b   1.000
_cell.length_c   1.000
_cell.angle_alpha   90.00
_cell.angle_beta   90.00
_cell.angle_gamma   90.00
#
_symmetry.space_group_name_H-M   'P 1'
#
loop_
_entity.id
_entity.type
_entity.pdbx_description
1 polymer ?
#
loop_
_entity_poly.entity_id
_entity_poly.type
_entity_poly.pdbx_seq_one_letter_code
_entity_poly.pdbx_strand_id
1 'polypeptide(L)'
;MLTKFGAVRTRNAKMEMVYCLPAELGVPTTSSPLKNLVLDIDYNDAVVVIHTSPGAAQLIARLLDSLGKAEGILGTIAGDDTIFHHPPRMALR
;
A
#
# COMPACT_ATOMS: atom_id res chain seq x y z
N MET A 1 -0.93 -11.91 -24.62
CA MET A 1 -0.02 -12.16 -23.48
C MET A 1 -0.01 -11.00 -22.47
N LEU A 2 -0.14 -9.73 -22.89
CA LEU A 2 -0.26 -8.56 -21.97
C LEU A 2 -1.69 -8.26 -21.50
N THR A 3 -2.69 -8.60 -22.30
CA THR A 3 -4.12 -8.41 -21.97
C THR A 3 -4.55 -9.18 -20.72
N LYS A 4 -3.90 -10.31 -20.42
CA LYS A 4 -4.15 -11.10 -19.19
C LYS A 4 -3.83 -10.34 -17.90
N PHE A 5 -2.94 -9.36 -17.98
CA PHE A 5 -2.52 -8.54 -16.85
C PHE A 5 -3.17 -7.15 -16.85
N GLY A 6 -4.20 -6.93 -17.67
CA GLY A 6 -4.92 -5.66 -17.72
C GLY A 6 -4.15 -4.51 -18.35
N ALA A 7 -3.09 -4.79 -19.11
CA ALA A 7 -2.34 -3.75 -19.82
C ALA A 7 -3.22 -3.08 -20.89
N VAL A 8 -3.28 -1.75 -20.86
CA VAL A 8 -4.01 -0.93 -21.82
C VAL A 8 -3.04 -0.23 -22.76
N ARG A 9 -3.50 0.09 -23.97
CA ARG A 9 -2.71 0.81 -24.96
C ARG A 9 -3.09 2.29 -24.91
N THR A 10 -2.18 3.16 -24.50
CA THR A 10 -2.40 4.61 -24.38
C THR A 10 -1.43 5.38 -25.28
N ARG A 11 -1.74 6.64 -25.59
CA ARG A 11 -0.78 7.56 -26.21
C ARG A 11 0.01 8.28 -25.12
N ASN A 12 1.34 8.24 -25.22
CA ASN A 12 2.20 9.03 -24.33
C ASN A 12 2.27 10.51 -24.78
N ALA A 13 2.96 11.35 -24.01
CA ALA A 13 3.16 12.77 -24.31
C ALA A 13 3.93 13.03 -25.63
N LYS A 14 4.56 12.01 -26.21
CA LYS A 14 5.26 12.06 -27.50
C LYS A 14 4.41 11.57 -28.67
N MET A 15 3.11 11.33 -28.44
CA MET A 15 2.16 10.79 -29.44
C MET A 15 2.45 9.34 -29.87
N GLU A 16 3.27 8.60 -29.12
CA GLU A 16 3.59 7.21 -29.38
C GLU A 16 2.58 6.29 -28.68
N MET A 17 2.21 5.19 -29.33
CA MET A 17 1.35 4.16 -28.74
C MET A 17 2.18 3.28 -27.80
N VAL A 18 1.95 3.40 -26.50
CA VAL A 18 2.64 2.63 -25.46
C VAL A 18 1.66 1.76 -24.68
N TYR A 19 2.15 0.63 -24.16
CA TYR A 19 1.39 -0.16 -23.21
C TYR A 19 1.67 0.34 -21.79
N CYS A 20 0.62 0.52 -21.01
CA CYS A 20 0.71 0.83 -19.59
C CYS A 20 -0.22 -0.08 -18.78
N LEU A 21 0.18 -0.35 -17.54
CA LEU A 21 -0.71 -0.93 -16.55
C LEU A 21 -1.48 0.22 -15.87
N PRO A 22 -2.82 0.15 -15.78
CA PRO A 22 -3.60 1.06 -14.95
C PRO A 22 -3.04 1.14 -13.54
N ALA A 23 -3.00 2.34 -12.95
CA ALA A 23 -2.43 2.58 -11.62
C ALA A 23 -3.09 1.71 -10.53
N GLU A 24 -4.37 1.38 -10.71
CA GLU A 24 -5.17 0.53 -9.83
C GLU A 24 -4.69 -0.93 -9.76
N LEU A 25 -3.92 -1.42 -10.74
CA LEU A 25 -3.34 -2.77 -10.74
C LEU A 25 -1.96 -2.84 -10.07
N GLY A 26 -1.37 -1.69 -9.71
CA GLY A 26 -0.07 -1.61 -9.03
C GLY A 26 -0.15 -1.76 -7.51
N VAL A 27 -1.37 -1.81 -6.96
CA VAL A 27 -1.64 -1.89 -5.53
C VAL A 27 -2.43 -3.19 -5.27
N PRO A 28 -2.06 -3.97 -4.23
CA PRO A 28 -2.84 -5.15 -3.84
C PRO A 28 -4.28 -4.74 -3.53
N THR A 29 -5.28 -5.47 -4.01
CA THR A 29 -6.68 -5.15 -3.67
C THR A 29 -7.00 -5.67 -2.27
N THR A 30 -7.68 -4.84 -1.46
CA THR A 30 -8.12 -5.14 -0.08
C THR A 30 -9.16 -6.27 0.01
N SER A 31 -9.70 -6.72 -1.13
CA SER A 31 -10.69 -7.79 -1.26
C SER A 31 -10.11 -9.21 -1.18
N SER A 32 -8.78 -9.33 -1.05
CA SER A 32 -8.04 -10.60 -0.98
C SER A 32 -7.58 -10.88 0.49
N PRO A 33 -7.09 -12.10 0.84
CA PRO A 33 -6.89 -12.55 2.22
C PRO A 33 -5.74 -11.85 2.97
N LEU A 34 -5.40 -10.62 2.60
CA LEU A 34 -4.41 -9.78 3.28
C LEU A 34 -4.76 -9.58 4.75
N LYS A 35 -6.06 -9.52 5.09
CA LYS A 35 -6.50 -9.48 6.49
C LYS A 35 -5.99 -10.67 7.30
N ASN A 36 -5.90 -11.87 6.69
CA ASN A 36 -5.42 -13.07 7.36
C ASN A 36 -3.90 -13.04 7.58
N LEU A 37 -3.19 -12.14 6.89
CA LEU A 37 -1.76 -11.96 7.08
C LEU A 37 -1.45 -11.00 8.23
N VAL A 38 -2.43 -10.26 8.75
CA VAL A 38 -2.26 -9.43 9.95
C VAL A 38 -2.55 -10.27 11.18
N LEU A 39 -1.56 -10.38 12.06
CA LEU A 39 -1.66 -11.18 13.29
C LEU A 39 -2.09 -10.34 14.48
N ASP A 40 -1.53 -9.13 14.59
CA ASP A 40 -1.77 -8.24 15.72
C ASP A 40 -1.51 -6.77 15.35
N ILE A 41 -2.14 -5.84 16.08
CA ILE A 41 -1.95 -4.40 15.93
C ILE A 41 -1.91 -3.76 17.33
N ASP A 42 -0.82 -3.05 17.61
CA ASP A 42 -0.66 -2.29 18.85
C ASP A 42 -0.17 -0.86 18.55
N TYR A 43 -0.23 0.06 19.51
CA TYR A 43 0.15 1.45 19.29
C TYR A 43 0.56 2.19 20.55
N ASN A 44 1.30 3.28 20.35
CA ASN A 44 1.51 4.30 21.36
C ASN A 44 1.20 5.69 20.77
N ASP A 45 1.51 6.74 21.52
CA ASP A 45 1.22 8.13 21.11
C ASP A 45 1.94 8.57 19.82
N ALA A 46 2.95 7.83 19.37
CA ALA A 46 3.79 8.18 18.24
C ALA A 46 3.68 7.22 17.05
N VAL A 47 3.44 5.93 17.26
CA VAL A 47 3.54 4.90 16.22
C VAL A 47 2.48 3.82 16.43
N VAL A 48 1.92 3.32 15.33
CA VAL A 48 1.16 2.08 15.28
C VAL A 48 2.08 0.98 14.76
N VAL A 49 2.11 -0.16 15.45
CA VAL A 49 2.89 -1.35 15.09
C VAL A 49 1.93 -2.44 14.63
N ILE A 50 2.17 -2.99 13.45
CA ILE A 50 1.38 -4.08 12.88
C ILE A 50 2.27 -5.30 12.74
N HIS A 51 1.90 -6.40 13.38
CA HIS A 51 2.55 -7.69 13.21
C HIS A 51 1.82 -8.49 12.13
N THR A 52 2.60 -9.11 11.25
CA THR A 52 2.09 -9.86 10.11
C THR A 52 2.67 -11.27 10.11
N SER A 53 2.10 -12.14 9.27
CA SER A 53 2.75 -13.40 8.92
C SER A 53 4.14 -13.13 8.31
N PRO A 54 5.11 -14.05 8.47
CA PRO A 54 6.46 -13.88 7.91
C PRO A 54 6.43 -13.54 6.41
N GLY A 55 7.22 -12.54 6.01
CA GLY A 55 7.32 -12.04 4.64
C GLY A 55 6.12 -11.21 4.11
N ALA A 56 5.10 -10.96 4.93
CA ALA A 56 3.89 -10.24 4.49
C ALA A 56 3.93 -8.73 4.73
N ALA A 57 4.84 -8.23 5.58
CA ALA A 57 4.83 -6.85 6.03
C ALA A 57 4.96 -5.84 4.88
N GLN A 58 5.85 -6.11 3.93
CA GLN A 58 6.11 -5.21 2.81
C GLN A 58 4.89 -5.07 1.87
N LEU A 59 4.12 -6.13 1.68
CA LEU A 59 2.90 -6.11 0.87
C LEU A 59 1.82 -5.23 1.51
N ILE A 60 1.64 -5.37 2.81
CA ILE A 60 0.66 -4.59 3.59
C ILE A 60 1.10 -3.13 3.70
N ALA A 61 2.38 -2.84 3.90
CA ALA A 61 2.87 -1.46 3.92
C ALA A 61 2.66 -0.75 2.57
N ARG A 62 2.88 -1.47 1.45
CA ARG A 62 2.60 -0.92 0.11
C ARG A 62 1.12 -0.57 -0.08
N LEU A 63 0.22 -1.38 0.49
CA LEU A 63 -1.21 -1.09 0.52
C LEU A 63 -1.49 0.17 1.35
N LEU A 64 -0.95 0.27 2.57
CA LEU A 64 -1.14 1.43 3.44
C LEU A 64 -0.62 2.72 2.79
N ASP A 65 0.57 2.68 2.18
CA ASP A 65 1.13 3.84 1.48
C ASP A 65 0.27 4.32 0.31
N SER A 66 -0.52 3.44 -0.30
CA SER A 66 -1.41 3.82 -1.42
C SER A 66 -2.63 4.65 -0.98
N LEU A 67 -3.04 4.53 0.29
CA LEU A 67 -4.14 5.32 0.87
C LEU A 67 -3.70 6.77 1.14
N GLY A 68 -2.44 6.95 1.55
CA GLY A 68 -1.81 8.25 1.71
C GLY A 68 -2.34 9.11 2.87
N LYS A 69 -1.93 10.38 2.88
CA LYS A 69 -2.15 11.31 4.01
C LYS A 69 -3.62 11.65 4.28
N ALA A 70 -4.49 11.52 3.28
CA ALA A 70 -5.92 11.80 3.43
C ALA A 70 -6.58 10.86 4.44
N GLU A 71 -6.07 9.63 4.55
CA GLU A 71 -6.54 8.60 5.48
C GLU A 71 -5.74 8.59 6.79
N GLY A 72 -5.00 9.66 7.11
CA GLY A 72 -4.25 9.73 8.35
C GLY A 72 -2.95 8.93 8.34
N ILE A 73 -2.33 8.72 7.18
CA ILE A 73 -1.07 8.00 7.04
C ILE A 73 0.06 8.96 6.66
N LEU A 74 0.94 9.31 7.61
CA LEU A 74 2.09 10.16 7.33
C LEU A 74 3.20 9.39 6.59
N GLY A 75 3.41 8.14 6.97
CA GLY A 75 4.31 7.20 6.30
C GLY A 75 4.35 5.84 6.97
N THR A 76 4.87 4.83 6.25
CA THR A 76 5.10 3.48 6.79
C THR A 76 6.52 2.99 6.53
N ILE A 77 7.01 2.12 7.43
CA ILE A 77 8.27 1.39 7.29
C ILE A 77 7.96 -0.07 7.58
N ALA A 78 8.31 -0.98 6.66
CA ALA A 78 8.13 -2.41 6.82
C ALA A 78 9.47 -3.13 6.98
N GLY A 79 9.51 -4.07 7.94
CA GLY A 79 10.46 -5.16 7.98
C GLY A 79 9.92 -6.40 7.26
N ASP A 80 10.21 -7.59 7.80
CA ASP A 80 9.73 -8.87 7.26
C ASP A 80 8.30 -9.20 7.74
N ASP A 81 8.08 -9.09 9.05
CA ASP A 81 6.84 -9.46 9.75
C ASP A 81 6.28 -8.33 10.61
N THR A 82 6.88 -7.13 10.55
CA THR A 82 6.53 -5.99 11.40
C THR A 82 6.51 -4.71 10.59
N ILE A 83 5.46 -3.90 10.77
CA ILE A 83 5.29 -2.61 10.10
C ILE A 83 5.17 -1.52 11.16
N PHE A 84 5.94 -0.44 11.00
CA PHE A 84 5.76 0.79 11.75
C PHE A 84 5.00 1.78 10.89
N HIS A 85 3.86 2.21 11.39
CA HIS A 85 3.00 3.21 10.78
C HIS A 85 3.02 4.48 11.63
N HIS A 86 3.37 5.60 11.01
CA HIS A 86 3.40 6.89 11.69
C HIS A 86 2.16 7.71 11.29
N PRO A 87 1.31 8.10 12.25
CA PRO A 87 0.20 9.00 11.98
C PRO A 87 0.70 10.45 11.77
N PRO A 88 -0.03 11.28 10.99
CA PRO A 88 0.27 12.70 10.90
C PRO A 88 -0.01 13.39 12.22
N ARG A 89 0.67 14.52 12.43
CA ARG A 89 0.48 15.34 13.62
C ARG A 89 -1.00 15.71 13.74
N MET A 90 -1.65 15.33 14.85
CA MET A 90 -2.98 15.86 15.15
C MET A 90 -2.85 17.37 15.30
N ALA A 91 -3.52 18.12 14.42
CA ALA A 91 -3.72 19.53 14.65
C ALA A 91 -4.58 19.65 15.90
N LEU A 92 -3.99 20.17 16.99
CA LEU A 92 -4.76 20.61 18.16
C LEU A 92 -5.84 21.57 17.65
N ARG A 93 -7.09 21.13 17.72
CA ARG A 93 -8.25 22.02 17.61
C ARG A 93 -8.43 22.75 18.92
#